data_AF-A0A6L6QF87-F1
#
_entry.id   AF-A0A6L6QF87-F1
#
_cell.length_a   1.000
_cell.length_b   1.000
_cell.length_c   1.000
_cell.angle_alpha   90.00
_cell.angle_beta   90.00
_cell.angle_gamma   90.00
#
_symmetry.space_group_name_H-M   'P 1'
#
loop_
_entity.id
_entity.type
_entity.pdbx_description
1 polymer ?
#
loop_
_entity_poly.entity_id
_entity_poly.type
_entity_poly.pdbx_seq_one_letter_code
_entity_poly.pdbx_strand_id
1 'polypeptide(L)'
;METTHYDAHHATFSLPSQLRDRTMHMFVLKDDGPSDFSFVVSHADTQGEEDLAEFSDRLIKEMSRALPKFLLRSMQERQLDGSPAIELTYSWRNNGIFMHQRQVVVLVQGDIPGSKQAMLMAGTCPNGFSEAWLEAFDHILASVKLRRPLDAQAQLPNPQKPDLPYVFALSERRRLLHAFPDQESACRRTDAREVERSTWEFFDALGQPLQPRFTAPNAEWLYGQPGTYVLEPVRGNDMAPLGARLHLATALEPHEGVPLADMEAVRNLLERG
;
A
#
# COMPACT_ATOMS: atom_id res chain seq x y z
N MET A 1 2.61 26.99 -1.51
CA MET A 1 3.25 25.98 -2.39
C MET A 1 2.91 24.65 -1.79
N GLU A 2 2.26 23.77 -2.54
CA GLU A 2 1.86 22.46 -2.05
C GLU A 2 3.08 21.55 -1.89
N THR A 3 3.12 20.79 -0.80
CA THR A 3 4.25 19.92 -0.45
C THR A 3 3.74 18.59 0.05
N THR A 4 4.46 17.53 -0.28
CA THR A 4 4.21 16.16 0.19
C THR A 4 5.25 15.79 1.24
N HIS A 5 4.84 15.07 2.29
CA HIS A 5 5.76 14.50 3.27
C HIS A 5 6.61 13.40 2.61
N TYR A 6 7.93 13.43 2.82
CA TYR A 6 8.87 12.47 2.25
C TYR A 6 9.71 11.81 3.35
N ASP A 7 9.80 10.49 3.33
CA ASP A 7 10.58 9.68 4.26
C ASP A 7 11.81 9.09 3.57
N ALA A 8 12.98 9.71 3.79
CA ALA A 8 14.28 9.17 3.43
C ALA A 8 14.85 8.31 4.57
N HIS A 9 15.97 7.63 4.32
CA HIS A 9 16.55 6.70 5.30
C HIS A 9 16.91 7.34 6.66
N HIS A 10 17.43 8.57 6.65
CA HIS A 10 17.89 9.28 7.85
C HIS A 10 17.17 10.62 8.09
N ALA A 11 16.17 10.95 7.27
CA ALA A 11 15.53 12.26 7.32
C ALA A 11 14.10 12.19 6.83
N THR A 12 13.28 13.04 7.42
CA THR A 12 11.95 13.36 6.91
C THR A 12 11.91 14.83 6.53
N PHE A 13 11.30 15.15 5.39
CA PHE A 13 11.21 16.53 4.91
C PHE A 13 10.01 16.71 3.98
N SER A 14 9.59 17.96 3.79
CA SER A 14 8.50 18.30 2.87
C SER A 14 9.05 18.57 1.47
N LEU A 15 8.62 17.78 0.49
CA LEU A 15 9.02 17.90 -0.90
C LEU A 15 7.96 18.70 -1.69
N PRO A 16 8.32 19.73 -2.45
CA PRO A 16 7.44 20.34 -3.45
C PRO A 16 6.72 19.31 -4.33
N SER A 17 5.39 19.43 -4.47
CA SER A 17 4.59 18.47 -5.26
C SER A 17 4.95 18.38 -6.75
N GLN A 18 5.70 19.36 -7.27
CA GLN A 18 6.17 19.40 -8.67
C GLN A 18 7.43 18.56 -8.92
N LEU A 19 8.16 18.18 -7.86
CA LEU A 19 9.36 17.35 -7.98
C LEU A 19 8.96 15.89 -8.14
N ARG A 20 9.63 15.19 -9.07
CA ARG A 20 9.45 13.76 -9.26
C ARG A 20 10.51 13.01 -8.48
N ASP A 21 10.11 11.97 -7.75
CA ASP A 21 11.08 11.09 -7.10
C ASP A 21 11.83 10.26 -8.15
N ARG A 22 13.16 10.39 -8.14
CA ARG A 22 14.11 9.62 -8.97
C ARG A 22 15.20 8.99 -8.11
N THR A 23 14.90 8.76 -6.84
CA THR A 23 15.84 8.20 -5.87
C THR A 23 16.29 6.80 -6.33
N MET A 24 17.58 6.56 -6.19
CA MET A 24 18.20 5.25 -6.35
C MET A 24 18.91 4.87 -5.06
N HIS A 25 18.59 3.71 -4.51
CA HIS A 25 19.38 3.11 -3.43
C HIS A 25 20.39 2.17 -4.06
N MET A 26 21.68 2.41 -3.84
CA MET A 26 22.75 1.60 -4.39
C MET A 26 23.59 1.02 -3.26
N PHE A 27 23.76 -0.29 -3.29
CA PHE A 27 24.57 -1.05 -2.35
C PHE A 27 25.69 -1.76 -3.11
N VAL A 28 26.93 -1.57 -2.67
CA VAL A 28 28.15 -2.13 -3.26
C VAL A 28 29.00 -2.77 -2.17
N LEU A 29 29.89 -3.69 -2.55
CA LEU A 29 30.77 -4.39 -1.60
C LEU A 29 32.01 -3.58 -1.23
N LYS A 30 32.44 -2.69 -2.12
CA LYS A 30 33.65 -1.88 -2.00
C LYS A 30 33.32 -0.47 -2.43
N ASP A 31 33.88 0.50 -1.71
CA ASP A 31 33.75 1.91 -2.05
C ASP A 31 34.56 2.26 -3.31
N ASP A 32 35.66 1.54 -3.54
CA ASP A 32 36.57 1.74 -4.67
C ASP A 32 36.75 0.47 -5.52
N GLY A 33 36.79 0.67 -6.84
CA GLY A 33 37.03 -0.36 -7.83
C GLY A 33 35.77 -1.13 -8.27
N PRO A 34 35.91 -2.11 -9.19
CA PRO A 34 34.79 -2.92 -9.64
C PRO A 34 34.24 -3.78 -8.50
N SER A 35 32.95 -3.65 -8.21
CA SER A 35 32.25 -4.51 -7.25
C SER A 35 31.87 -5.84 -7.91
N ASP A 36 32.10 -6.95 -7.21
CA ASP A 36 31.72 -8.29 -7.69
C ASP A 36 30.19 -8.48 -7.73
N PHE A 37 29.49 -7.70 -6.90
CA PHE A 37 28.03 -7.62 -6.85
C PHE A 37 27.60 -6.20 -6.47
N SER A 38 26.52 -5.71 -7.07
CA SER A 38 25.84 -4.51 -6.63
C SER A 38 24.33 -4.73 -6.64
N PHE A 39 23.64 -4.15 -5.67
CA PHE A 39 22.18 -4.15 -5.60
C PHE A 39 21.66 -2.72 -5.73
N VAL A 40 20.72 -2.51 -6.64
CA VAL A 40 20.12 -1.19 -6.90
C VAL A 40 18.61 -1.29 -6.77
N VAL A 41 18.02 -0.36 -6.02
CA VAL A 41 16.57 -0.15 -5.97
C VAL A 41 16.26 1.20 -6.62
N SER A 42 15.30 1.22 -7.53
CA SER A 42 14.88 2.42 -8.26
C SER A 42 13.39 2.39 -8.57
N HIS A 43 12.86 3.50 -9.06
CA HIS A 43 11.44 3.65 -9.39
C HIS A 43 11.24 4.15 -10.83
N ALA A 44 10.13 3.75 -11.43
CA ALA A 44 9.71 4.22 -12.74
C ALA A 44 8.20 4.45 -12.79
N ASP A 45 7.79 5.47 -13.55
CA ASP A 45 6.39 5.80 -13.78
C ASP A 45 5.75 4.71 -14.68
N THR A 46 4.52 4.30 -14.35
CA THR A 46 3.67 3.50 -15.24
C THR A 46 2.97 4.40 -16.25
N GLN A 47 2.49 3.83 -17.36
CA GLN A 47 1.75 4.59 -18.38
C GLN A 47 0.25 4.25 -18.34
N GLY A 48 -0.60 5.23 -17.99
CA GLY A 48 -2.05 4.99 -17.92
C GLY A 48 -2.40 3.87 -16.93
N GLU A 49 -3.22 2.92 -17.38
CA GLU A 49 -3.64 1.74 -16.60
C GLU A 49 -2.76 0.50 -16.83
N GLU A 50 -1.55 0.69 -17.34
CA GLU A 50 -0.58 -0.37 -17.63
C GLU A 50 -0.44 -1.35 -16.46
N ASP A 51 -0.61 -2.64 -16.77
CA ASP A 51 -0.39 -3.72 -15.81
C ASP A 51 1.09 -4.13 -15.73
N LEU A 52 1.41 -5.06 -14.82
CA LEU A 52 2.79 -5.48 -14.58
C LEU A 52 3.43 -6.16 -15.82
N ALA A 53 2.65 -6.91 -16.60
CA ALA A 53 3.13 -7.59 -17.79
C ALA A 53 3.39 -6.58 -18.91
N GLU A 54 2.44 -5.67 -19.15
CA GLU A 54 2.57 -4.58 -20.11
C GLU A 54 3.77 -3.67 -19.79
N PHE A 55 3.94 -3.30 -18.50
CA PHE A 55 5.09 -2.54 -18.03
C PHE A 55 6.41 -3.27 -18.30
N SER A 56 6.46 -4.56 -17.99
CA SER A 56 7.68 -5.37 -18.18
C SER A 56 8.04 -5.51 -19.66
N ASP A 57 7.05 -5.70 -20.53
CA ASP A 57 7.24 -5.74 -21.98
C ASP A 57 7.77 -4.41 -22.52
N ARG A 58 7.21 -3.29 -22.06
CA ARG A 58 7.70 -1.96 -22.43
C ARG A 58 9.13 -1.75 -21.93
N LEU A 59 9.43 -2.11 -20.68
CA LEU A 59 10.77 -2.01 -20.10
C LEU A 59 11.80 -2.82 -20.90
N ILE A 60 11.47 -4.07 -21.29
CA ILE A 60 12.36 -4.90 -22.12
C ILE A 60 12.62 -4.22 -23.48
N LYS A 61 11.59 -3.65 -24.11
CA LYS A 61 11.73 -2.91 -25.38
C LYS A 61 12.65 -1.69 -25.20
N GLU A 62 12.48 -0.93 -24.13
CA GLU A 62 13.32 0.23 -23.81
C GLU A 62 14.78 -0.20 -23.57
N MET A 63 15.01 -1.22 -22.74
CA MET A 63 16.34 -1.78 -22.49
C MET A 63 17.00 -2.31 -23.76
N SER A 64 16.24 -2.94 -24.65
CA SER A 64 16.78 -3.47 -25.92
C SER A 64 17.31 -2.39 -26.86
N ARG A 65 16.77 -1.17 -26.74
CA ARG A 65 17.19 0.02 -27.50
C ARG A 65 18.33 0.76 -26.82
N ALA A 66 18.29 0.84 -25.49
CA ALA A 66 19.22 1.63 -24.69
C ALA A 66 20.53 0.91 -24.35
N LEU A 67 20.48 -0.41 -24.13
CA LEU A 67 21.62 -1.17 -23.61
C LEU A 67 22.39 -1.88 -24.74
N PRO A 68 23.71 -1.62 -24.89
CA PRO A 68 24.52 -2.27 -25.92
C PRO A 68 24.55 -3.79 -25.74
N LYS A 69 24.32 -4.53 -26.83
CA LYS A 69 24.34 -6.02 -26.82
C LYS A 69 23.43 -6.62 -25.74
N PHE A 70 22.28 -5.97 -25.49
CA PHE A 70 21.26 -6.50 -24.61
C PHE A 70 20.81 -7.89 -25.04
N LEU A 71 20.73 -8.79 -24.06
CA LEU A 71 20.28 -10.17 -24.26
C LEU A 71 19.45 -10.59 -23.05
N LEU A 72 18.13 -10.65 -23.24
CA LEU A 72 17.22 -11.26 -22.28
C LEU A 72 17.44 -12.78 -22.26
N ARG A 73 17.62 -13.34 -21.07
CA ARG A 73 17.80 -14.78 -20.83
C ARG A 73 16.51 -15.43 -20.34
N SER A 74 15.81 -14.77 -19.43
CA SER A 74 14.53 -15.25 -18.92
C SER A 74 13.66 -14.09 -18.44
N MET A 75 12.36 -14.33 -18.48
CA MET A 75 11.32 -13.55 -17.82
C MET A 75 10.46 -14.55 -17.05
N GLN A 76 10.30 -14.36 -15.75
CA GLN A 76 9.60 -15.29 -14.88
C GLN A 76 8.69 -14.53 -13.93
N GLU A 77 7.47 -15.02 -13.75
CA GLU A 77 6.59 -14.55 -12.69
C GLU A 77 7.12 -14.99 -11.33
N ARG A 78 7.01 -14.12 -10.33
CA ARG A 78 7.30 -14.42 -8.93
C ARG A 78 6.41 -13.59 -8.02
N GLN A 79 6.58 -13.77 -6.71
CA GLN A 79 5.99 -12.90 -5.72
C GLN A 79 7.05 -12.15 -4.94
N LEU A 80 6.70 -10.95 -4.49
CA LEU A 80 7.48 -10.13 -3.58
C LEU A 80 6.55 -9.58 -2.51
N ASP A 81 6.77 -9.97 -1.25
CA ASP A 81 5.88 -9.64 -0.14
C ASP A 81 4.39 -9.91 -0.43
N GLY A 82 4.11 -11.05 -1.09
CA GLY A 82 2.76 -11.44 -1.53
C GLY A 82 2.22 -10.73 -2.78
N SER A 83 2.89 -9.67 -3.25
CA SER A 83 2.49 -8.97 -4.48
C SER A 83 3.04 -9.65 -5.73
N PRO A 84 2.29 -9.69 -6.85
CA PRO A 84 2.79 -10.15 -8.14
C PRO A 84 4.02 -9.35 -8.57
N ALA A 85 5.05 -10.05 -9.03
CA ALA A 85 6.29 -9.47 -9.52
C ALA A 85 6.80 -10.23 -10.75
N ILE A 86 7.59 -9.57 -11.59
CA ILE A 86 8.26 -10.19 -12.73
C ILE A 86 9.76 -10.07 -12.53
N GLU A 87 10.46 -11.20 -12.66
CA GLU A 87 11.92 -11.24 -12.70
C GLU A 87 12.43 -11.35 -14.13
N LEU A 88 13.36 -10.47 -14.45
CA LEU A 88 14.12 -10.46 -15.69
C LEU A 88 15.56 -10.89 -15.39
N THR A 89 16.04 -11.90 -16.10
CA THR A 89 17.48 -12.21 -16.15
C THR A 89 17.99 -11.79 -17.52
N TYR A 90 19.00 -10.93 -17.57
CA TYR A 90 19.55 -10.43 -18.82
C TYR A 90 21.03 -10.09 -18.69
N SER A 91 21.67 -9.84 -19.82
CA SER A 91 23.03 -9.30 -19.87
C SER A 91 23.15 -8.19 -20.90
N TRP A 92 24.08 -7.26 -20.68
CA TRP A 92 24.39 -6.20 -21.62
C TRP A 92 25.86 -5.79 -21.48
N ARG A 93 26.38 -4.97 -22.40
CA ARG A 93 27.79 -4.59 -22.42
C ARG A 93 28.00 -3.17 -21.88
N ASN A 94 28.79 -3.04 -20.82
CA ASN A 94 29.24 -1.77 -20.26
C ASN A 94 30.76 -1.67 -20.36
N ASN A 95 31.29 -0.64 -21.02
CA ASN A 95 32.74 -0.41 -21.15
C ASN A 95 33.58 -1.64 -21.54
N GLY A 96 33.03 -2.50 -22.40
CA GLY A 96 33.72 -3.71 -22.84
C GLY A 96 33.39 -4.99 -22.06
N ILE A 97 32.82 -4.87 -20.86
CA ILE A 97 32.51 -5.97 -19.94
C ILE A 97 31.03 -6.32 -20.04
N PHE A 98 30.69 -7.61 -19.99
CA PHE A 98 29.30 -8.03 -19.87
C PHE A 98 28.83 -7.86 -18.43
N MET A 99 27.78 -7.08 -18.24
CA MET A 99 27.05 -6.97 -16.98
C MET A 99 25.92 -7.97 -17.01
N HIS A 100 25.88 -8.86 -16.02
CA HIS A 100 24.82 -9.83 -15.83
C HIS A 100 23.87 -9.32 -14.75
N GLN A 101 22.58 -9.21 -15.08
CA GLN A 101 21.57 -8.65 -14.19
C GLN A 101 20.44 -9.64 -13.94
N ARG A 102 20.03 -9.72 -12.67
CA ARG A 102 18.72 -10.20 -12.23
C ARG A 102 17.96 -8.99 -11.73
N GLN A 103 16.78 -8.73 -12.28
CA GLN A 103 15.97 -7.56 -11.95
C GLN A 103 14.54 -7.97 -11.67
N VAL A 104 14.05 -7.64 -10.48
CA VAL A 104 12.66 -7.85 -10.09
C VAL A 104 11.90 -6.54 -10.22
N VAL A 105 10.76 -6.60 -10.88
CA VAL A 105 9.82 -5.51 -11.08
C VAL A 105 8.53 -5.85 -10.33
N VAL A 106 8.06 -4.92 -9.51
CA VAL A 106 6.77 -5.00 -8.82
C VAL A 106 6.05 -3.67 -9.00
N LEU A 107 4.72 -3.71 -9.16
CA LEU A 107 3.92 -2.51 -9.10
C LEU A 107 3.49 -2.22 -7.65
N VAL A 108 3.64 -0.97 -7.26
CA VAL A 108 3.26 -0.45 -5.94
C VAL A 108 2.33 0.74 -6.12
N GLN A 109 1.60 1.08 -5.07
CA GLN A 109 0.83 2.32 -5.07
C GLN A 109 1.78 3.52 -5.07
N GLY A 110 1.56 4.43 -6.02
CA GLY A 110 2.35 5.66 -6.15
C GLY A 110 2.02 6.68 -5.05
N ASP A 111 2.66 7.85 -5.14
CA ASP A 111 2.48 8.93 -4.15
C ASP A 111 1.14 9.65 -4.27
N ILE A 112 0.44 9.49 -5.40
CA ILE A 112 -0.89 10.04 -5.61
C ILE A 112 -1.91 8.91 -5.41
N PRO A 113 -3.00 9.11 -4.66
CA PRO A 113 -4.07 8.12 -4.53
C PRO A 113 -4.58 7.63 -5.91
N GLY A 114 -4.68 6.32 -6.08
CA GLY A 114 -5.06 5.68 -7.35
C GLY A 114 -3.94 5.56 -8.39
N SER A 115 -2.78 6.22 -8.19
CA SER A 115 -1.63 6.07 -9.09
C SER A 115 -0.83 4.79 -8.80
N LYS A 116 -0.18 4.27 -9.83
CA LYS A 116 0.71 3.11 -9.78
C LYS A 116 2.14 3.57 -10.08
N GLN A 117 3.10 2.88 -9.50
CA GLN A 117 4.52 3.07 -9.79
C GLN A 117 5.21 1.71 -9.84
N ALA A 118 6.21 1.56 -10.69
CA ALA A 118 7.05 0.38 -10.69
C ALA A 118 8.24 0.59 -9.74
N MET A 119 8.47 -0.37 -8.85
CA MET A 119 9.70 -0.51 -8.07
C MET A 119 10.56 -1.59 -8.72
N LEU A 120 11.81 -1.25 -9.02
CA LEU A 120 12.77 -2.11 -9.70
C LEU A 120 13.94 -2.40 -8.77
N MET A 121 14.22 -3.68 -8.52
CA MET A 121 15.35 -4.13 -7.71
C MET A 121 16.28 -4.99 -8.57
N ALA A 122 17.50 -4.52 -8.79
CA ALA A 122 18.45 -5.16 -9.68
C ALA A 122 19.74 -5.56 -8.96
N GLY A 123 20.08 -6.84 -9.03
CA GLY A 123 21.40 -7.37 -8.72
C GLY A 123 22.25 -7.39 -9.99
N THR A 124 23.50 -6.91 -9.93
CA THR A 124 24.42 -6.87 -11.07
C THR A 124 25.76 -7.52 -10.72
N CYS A 125 26.24 -8.41 -11.60
CA CYS A 125 27.56 -9.04 -11.51
C CYS A 125 28.32 -8.91 -12.85
N PRO A 126 29.58 -8.46 -12.87
CA PRO A 126 30.39 -8.38 -14.10
C PRO A 126 30.89 -9.74 -14.62
N ASN A 127 30.90 -10.78 -13.77
CA ASN A 127 31.40 -12.12 -14.13
C ASN A 127 30.29 -13.19 -14.12
N GLY A 128 29.02 -12.76 -14.14
CA GLY A 128 27.88 -13.63 -13.87
C GLY A 128 27.66 -13.85 -12.38
N PHE A 129 26.50 -14.41 -12.05
CA PHE A 129 26.14 -14.71 -10.67
C PHE A 129 26.79 -16.03 -10.23
N SER A 130 27.50 -16.00 -9.10
CA SER A 130 27.87 -17.21 -8.36
C SER A 130 26.68 -17.72 -7.55
N GLU A 131 26.72 -18.97 -7.08
CA GLU A 131 25.68 -19.53 -6.19
C GLU A 131 25.48 -18.64 -4.95
N ALA A 132 26.57 -18.18 -4.32
CA ALA A 132 26.49 -17.28 -3.17
C ALA A 132 25.75 -15.96 -3.48
N TRP A 133 25.95 -15.37 -4.68
CA TRP A 133 25.23 -14.15 -5.06
C TRP A 133 23.79 -14.40 -5.49
N LEU A 134 23.48 -15.59 -6.02
CA LEU A 134 22.09 -16.00 -6.25
C LEU A 134 21.36 -16.09 -4.91
N GLU A 135 21.92 -16.80 -3.95
CA GLU A 135 21.36 -16.96 -2.60
C GLU A 135 21.21 -15.61 -1.89
N ALA A 136 22.23 -14.75 -1.93
CA ALA A 136 22.16 -13.43 -1.32
C ALA A 136 21.07 -12.56 -1.94
N PHE A 137 20.92 -12.57 -3.27
CA PHE A 137 19.87 -11.82 -3.96
C PHE A 137 18.48 -12.32 -3.57
N ASP A 138 18.27 -13.64 -3.56
CA ASP A 138 16.98 -14.22 -3.18
C ASP A 138 16.68 -13.99 -1.68
N HIS A 139 17.69 -13.99 -0.81
CA HIS A 139 17.53 -13.63 0.60
C HIS A 139 17.12 -12.16 0.79
N ILE A 140 17.75 -11.22 0.06
CA ILE A 140 17.36 -9.81 0.05
C ILE A 140 15.89 -9.70 -0.34
N LEU A 141 15.49 -10.30 -1.47
CA LEU A 141 14.12 -10.21 -1.95
C LEU A 141 13.11 -10.84 -0.98
N ALA A 142 13.44 -11.96 -0.33
CA ALA A 142 12.60 -12.58 0.68
C ALA A 142 12.41 -11.69 1.94
N SER A 143 13.34 -10.79 2.22
CA SER A 143 13.29 -9.85 3.35
C SER A 143 12.51 -8.56 3.05
N VAL A 144 12.18 -8.30 1.78
CA VAL A 144 11.49 -7.07 1.38
C VAL A 144 10.10 -7.02 2.00
N LYS A 145 9.77 -5.83 2.54
CA LYS A 145 8.43 -5.45 2.97
C LYS A 145 7.97 -4.21 2.22
N LEU A 146 6.91 -4.35 1.45
CA LEU A 146 6.36 -3.25 0.64
C LEU A 146 5.53 -2.35 1.54
N ARG A 147 5.86 -1.04 1.56
CA ARG A 147 5.09 -0.07 2.37
C ARG A 147 3.70 0.21 1.80
N ARG A 148 3.54 0.07 0.48
CA ARG A 148 2.28 0.35 -0.24
C ARG A 148 2.07 -0.68 -1.38
N PRO A 149 1.83 -1.95 -1.05
CA PRO A 149 1.61 -2.98 -2.07
C PRO A 149 0.37 -2.63 -2.91
N LEU A 150 0.44 -2.81 -4.23
CA LEU A 150 -0.67 -2.47 -5.12
C LEU A 150 -1.90 -3.37 -4.87
N ASP A 151 -1.66 -4.63 -4.52
CA ASP A 151 -2.68 -5.67 -4.36
C ASP A 151 -2.89 -6.07 -2.87
N ALA A 152 -2.84 -5.11 -1.94
CA ALA A 152 -3.12 -5.35 -0.51
C ALA A 152 -4.51 -5.99 -0.20
N GLN A 153 -5.30 -6.31 -1.22
CA GLN A 153 -6.62 -6.94 -1.11
C GLN A 153 -6.77 -8.29 -1.84
N ALA A 154 -5.72 -8.90 -2.43
CA ALA A 154 -5.86 -10.18 -3.11
C ALA A 154 -4.83 -11.24 -2.65
N GLN A 155 -5.26 -12.06 -1.68
CA GLN A 155 -4.84 -13.44 -1.43
C GLN A 155 -3.44 -13.69 -0.81
N LEU A 156 -3.42 -13.76 0.53
CA LEU A 156 -2.96 -14.92 1.31
C LEU A 156 -3.80 -14.97 2.62
N PRO A 157 -4.10 -16.15 3.19
CA PRO A 157 -4.77 -16.24 4.48
C PRO A 157 -3.86 -15.62 5.53
N ASN A 158 -4.30 -14.49 6.08
CA ASN A 158 -3.66 -13.83 7.20
C ASN A 158 -3.53 -14.85 8.34
N PRO A 159 -2.33 -15.12 8.90
CA PRO A 159 -2.22 -15.92 10.10
C PRO A 159 -2.94 -15.16 11.23
N GLN A 160 -4.19 -15.56 11.49
CA GLN A 160 -5.09 -15.08 12.56
C GLN A 160 -4.63 -13.77 13.20
N LYS A 161 -4.85 -12.64 12.52
CA LYS A 161 -4.91 -11.35 13.22
C LYS A 161 -6.18 -11.37 14.07
N PRO A 162 -6.14 -10.87 15.32
CA PRO A 162 -7.27 -10.95 16.22
C PRO A 162 -8.47 -10.30 15.54
N ASP A 163 -9.56 -11.06 15.45
CA ASP A 163 -10.87 -10.64 15.01
C ASP A 163 -11.39 -9.66 16.08
N LEU A 164 -10.81 -8.46 16.09
CA LEU A 164 -11.20 -7.42 17.02
C LEU A 164 -12.55 -6.90 16.52
N PRO A 165 -13.64 -7.08 17.30
CA PRO A 165 -14.99 -6.80 16.82
C PRO A 165 -15.29 -5.29 16.72
N TYR A 166 -14.28 -4.42 16.85
CA TYR A 166 -14.51 -2.99 16.96
C TYR A 166 -15.08 -2.40 15.68
N VAL A 167 -16.05 -1.51 15.87
CA VAL A 167 -16.55 -0.65 14.81
C VAL A 167 -16.33 0.79 15.22
N PHE A 168 -15.66 1.54 14.37
CA PHE A 168 -15.52 2.97 14.54
C PHE A 168 -16.63 3.68 13.78
N ALA A 169 -17.26 4.68 14.41
CA ALA A 169 -18.22 5.56 13.75
C ALA A 169 -17.80 7.01 13.94
N LEU A 170 -17.47 7.68 12.85
CA LEU A 170 -17.11 9.08 12.82
C LEU A 170 -18.39 9.91 12.63
N SER A 171 -18.71 10.75 13.62
CA SER A 171 -19.78 11.73 13.50
C SER A 171 -19.21 13.05 13.02
N GLU A 172 -19.44 13.41 11.75
CA GLU A 172 -18.96 14.70 11.21
C GLU A 172 -19.56 15.89 11.98
N ARG A 173 -20.85 15.78 12.33
CA ARG A 173 -21.58 16.83 13.06
C ARG A 173 -21.01 17.06 14.45
N ARG A 174 -20.69 15.97 15.17
CA ARG A 174 -20.20 16.04 16.55
C ARG A 174 -18.68 16.16 16.63
N ARG A 175 -17.96 15.91 15.52
CA ARG A 175 -16.49 15.78 15.45
C ARG A 175 -15.95 14.79 16.49
N LEU A 176 -16.70 13.71 16.71
CA LEU A 176 -16.35 12.64 17.63
C LEU A 176 -16.17 11.34 16.86
N LEU A 177 -15.13 10.60 17.22
CA LEU A 177 -14.97 9.22 16.82
C LEU A 177 -15.54 8.34 17.93
N HIS A 178 -16.60 7.58 17.63
CA HIS A 178 -17.11 6.57 18.55
C HIS A 178 -16.44 5.24 18.25
N ALA A 179 -16.04 4.51 19.29
CA ALA A 179 -15.54 3.14 19.15
C ALA A 179 -16.51 2.18 19.85
N PHE A 180 -17.15 1.32 19.07
CA PHE A 180 -18.10 0.32 19.53
C PHE A 180 -17.43 -1.04 19.66
N PRO A 181 -17.87 -1.89 20.62
CA PRO A 181 -17.34 -3.23 20.80
C PRO A 181 -17.73 -4.19 19.67
N ASP A 182 -18.82 -3.92 18.95
CA ASP A 182 -19.34 -4.76 17.87
C ASP A 182 -20.26 -3.96 16.92
N GLN A 183 -20.53 -4.53 15.75
CA GLN A 183 -21.38 -3.93 14.72
C GLN A 183 -22.84 -3.77 15.16
N GLU A 184 -23.38 -4.69 15.96
CA GLU A 184 -24.76 -4.63 16.44
C GLU A 184 -24.95 -3.42 17.38
N SER A 185 -23.97 -3.17 18.23
CA SER A 185 -23.87 -2.03 19.14
C SER A 185 -23.76 -0.71 18.37
N ALA A 186 -22.93 -0.66 17.32
CA ALA A 186 -22.81 0.51 16.45
C ALA A 186 -24.14 0.87 15.77
N CYS A 187 -24.81 -0.12 15.17
CA CYS A 187 -26.11 0.07 14.52
C CYS A 187 -27.21 0.50 15.50
N ARG A 188 -27.25 -0.09 16.70
CA ARG A 188 -28.27 0.23 17.72
C ARG A 188 -28.10 1.61 18.34
N ARG A 189 -26.86 2.09 18.48
CA ARG A 189 -26.55 3.36 19.18
C ARG A 189 -26.48 4.56 18.26
N THR A 190 -26.51 4.35 16.95
CA THR A 190 -26.44 5.42 15.96
C THR A 190 -27.78 5.59 15.25
N ASP A 191 -28.35 6.80 15.31
CA ASP A 191 -29.67 7.09 14.76
C ASP A 191 -29.71 6.86 13.24
N ALA A 192 -30.56 5.92 12.81
CA ALA A 192 -30.72 5.52 11.41
C ALA A 192 -31.12 6.69 10.48
N ARG A 193 -31.73 7.75 11.01
CA ARG A 193 -32.08 8.97 10.25
C ARG A 193 -30.87 9.87 10.01
N GLU A 194 -29.92 9.90 10.95
CA GLU A 194 -28.63 10.59 10.77
C GLU A 194 -27.76 9.81 9.77
N VAL A 195 -27.79 8.48 9.85
CA VAL A 195 -27.06 7.59 8.93
C VAL A 195 -27.54 7.72 7.48
N GLU A 196 -28.86 7.76 7.27
CA GLU A 196 -29.43 7.94 5.92
C GLU A 196 -29.06 9.30 5.30
N ARG A 197 -28.80 10.32 6.13
CA ARG A 197 -28.34 11.64 5.70
C ARG A 197 -26.83 11.72 5.49
N SER A 198 -26.13 10.59 5.55
CA SER A 198 -24.68 10.47 5.38
C SER A 198 -23.87 11.36 6.34
N THR A 199 -24.39 11.63 7.55
CA THR A 199 -23.65 12.41 8.56
C THR A 199 -22.74 11.55 9.45
N TRP A 200 -22.68 10.26 9.15
CA TRP A 200 -21.92 9.24 9.85
C TRP A 200 -21.13 8.41 8.86
N GLU A 201 -19.87 8.17 9.17
CA GLU A 201 -19.00 7.28 8.44
C GLU A 201 -18.57 6.13 9.35
N PHE A 202 -18.65 4.90 8.86
CA PHE A 202 -18.36 3.71 9.64
C PHE A 202 -17.10 3.03 9.13
N PHE A 203 -16.34 2.45 10.05
CA PHE A 203 -15.11 1.73 9.74
C PHE A 203 -15.00 0.48 10.61
N ASP A 204 -14.37 -0.56 10.07
CA ASP A 204 -14.02 -1.75 10.85
C ASP A 204 -12.81 -1.49 11.75
N ALA A 205 -12.40 -2.50 12.52
CA ALA A 205 -11.26 -2.40 13.44
C ALA A 205 -9.92 -2.10 12.74
N LEU A 206 -9.82 -2.34 11.43
CA LEU A 206 -8.65 -2.04 10.59
C LEU A 206 -8.75 -0.66 9.92
N GLY A 207 -9.83 0.09 10.22
CA GLY A 207 -10.07 1.39 9.62
C GLY A 207 -10.56 1.32 8.16
N GLN A 208 -10.99 0.15 7.69
CA GLN A 208 -11.59 0.01 6.36
C GLN A 208 -13.03 0.53 6.37
N PRO A 209 -13.47 1.24 5.33
CA PRO A 209 -14.79 1.84 5.28
C PRO A 209 -15.90 0.78 5.22
N LEU A 210 -16.94 1.01 5.99
CA LEU A 210 -18.18 0.25 6.01
C LEU A 210 -19.33 1.15 5.56
N GLN A 211 -20.20 0.62 4.69
CA GLN A 211 -21.40 1.32 4.25
C GLN A 211 -22.66 0.78 4.96
N PRO A 212 -23.59 1.66 5.36
CA PRO A 212 -24.87 1.24 5.88
C PRO A 212 -25.79 0.76 4.74
N ARG A 213 -26.28 -0.47 4.85
CA ARG A 213 -27.36 -1.01 4.03
C ARG A 213 -28.64 -1.12 4.86
N PHE A 214 -29.63 -0.31 4.52
CA PHE A 214 -30.93 -0.33 5.20
C PHE A 214 -31.68 -1.63 4.88
N THR A 215 -32.03 -2.37 5.93
CA THR A 215 -32.88 -3.56 5.87
C THR A 215 -34.35 -3.21 6.12
N ALA A 216 -34.62 -2.10 6.81
CA ALA A 216 -35.92 -1.45 6.86
C ALA A 216 -35.76 0.08 6.69
N PRO A 217 -36.55 0.73 5.84
CA PRO A 217 -36.44 2.18 5.60
C PRO A 217 -36.88 3.00 6.81
N ASN A 218 -36.37 4.23 6.92
CA ASN A 218 -36.89 5.21 7.87
C ASN A 218 -38.34 5.55 7.50
N ALA A 219 -39.25 5.55 8.48
CA ALA A 219 -40.62 5.95 8.23
C ALA A 219 -40.72 7.47 7.96
N GLU A 220 -41.43 7.85 6.89
CA GLU A 220 -41.44 9.22 6.33
C GLU A 220 -42.19 10.28 7.16
N TRP A 221 -42.93 9.86 8.20
CA TRP A 221 -43.71 10.76 9.07
C TRP A 221 -42.95 11.16 10.36
N LEU A 222 -43.25 12.35 10.90
CA LEU A 222 -42.55 12.98 12.04
C LEU A 222 -42.38 12.09 13.30
N TYR A 223 -43.25 11.10 13.51
CA TYR A 223 -43.22 10.16 14.65
C TYR A 223 -42.97 8.70 14.25
N GLY A 224 -42.42 8.47 13.06
CA GLY A 224 -42.17 7.13 12.56
C GLY A 224 -41.04 6.40 13.26
N GLN A 225 -41.12 5.08 13.33
CA GLN A 225 -40.00 4.28 13.83
C GLN A 225 -38.77 4.53 12.93
N PRO A 226 -37.57 4.74 13.51
CA PRO A 226 -36.35 4.77 12.72
C PRO A 226 -36.15 3.42 12.03
N GLY A 227 -35.56 3.46 10.84
CA GLY A 227 -35.23 2.29 10.05
C GLY A 227 -34.14 1.47 10.72
N THR A 228 -33.88 0.29 10.17
CA THR A 228 -32.78 -0.58 10.59
C THR A 228 -31.83 -0.79 9.43
N TYR A 229 -30.54 -0.86 9.75
CA TYR A 229 -29.48 -1.05 8.78
C TYR A 229 -28.41 -1.98 9.33
N VAL A 230 -27.68 -2.60 8.42
CA VAL A 230 -26.46 -3.36 8.70
C VAL A 230 -25.29 -2.66 8.04
N LEU A 231 -24.10 -2.82 8.60
CA LEU A 231 -22.87 -2.34 7.99
C LEU A 231 -22.30 -3.44 7.09
N GLU A 232 -21.88 -3.07 5.89
CA GLU A 232 -21.24 -3.99 4.95
C GLU A 232 -19.94 -3.36 4.43
N PRO A 233 -18.90 -4.16 4.15
CA PRO A 233 -17.69 -3.65 3.52
C PRO A 233 -18.00 -2.94 2.20
N VAL A 234 -17.41 -1.77 1.99
CA VAL A 234 -17.52 -1.04 0.72
C VAL A 234 -16.78 -1.83 -0.36
N ARG A 235 -17.48 -2.16 -1.44
CA ARG A 235 -16.87 -2.82 -2.62
C ARG A 235 -16.45 -1.73 -3.61
N GLY A 236 -15.20 -1.29 -3.53
CA GLY A 236 -14.65 -0.24 -4.40
C GLY A 236 -13.71 0.69 -3.64
N ASN A 237 -12.95 1.51 -4.37
CA ASN A 237 -11.89 2.36 -3.80
C ASN A 237 -12.38 3.78 -3.46
N ASP A 238 -13.69 3.98 -3.29
CA ASP A 238 -14.31 5.32 -3.29
C ASP A 238 -14.32 6.00 -1.91
N MET A 239 -14.05 5.27 -0.83
CA MET A 239 -14.04 5.82 0.53
C MET A 239 -12.63 5.76 1.14
N ALA A 240 -12.16 6.92 1.61
CA ALA A 240 -10.89 7.01 2.33
C ALA A 240 -10.97 6.24 3.67
N PRO A 241 -9.91 5.51 4.06
CA PRO A 241 -9.88 4.77 5.33
C PRO A 241 -9.88 5.71 6.54
N LEU A 242 -10.21 5.17 7.71
CA LEU A 242 -10.32 5.91 8.97
C LEU A 242 -9.06 6.72 9.27
N GLY A 243 -7.87 6.16 9.05
CA GLY A 243 -6.58 6.82 9.29
C GLY A 243 -6.47 8.17 8.57
N ALA A 244 -6.96 8.26 7.34
CA ALA A 244 -6.98 9.50 6.57
C ALA A 244 -8.01 10.51 7.09
N ARG A 245 -9.01 10.05 7.85
CA ARG A 245 -10.13 10.86 8.36
C ARG A 245 -10.05 11.18 9.85
N LEU A 246 -9.06 10.65 10.58
CA LEU A 246 -8.89 10.91 12.02
C LEU A 246 -8.78 12.41 12.36
N HIS A 247 -8.31 13.23 11.43
CA HIS A 247 -8.23 14.69 11.61
C HIS A 247 -9.60 15.38 11.73
N LEU A 248 -10.69 14.70 11.33
CA LEU A 248 -12.06 15.21 11.44
C LEU A 248 -12.64 15.03 12.86
N ALA A 249 -12.07 14.13 13.67
CA ALA A 249 -12.45 13.92 15.05
C ALA A 249 -11.53 14.69 16.00
N THR A 250 -12.13 15.38 16.97
CA THR A 250 -11.40 16.09 18.03
C THR A 250 -11.20 15.25 19.29
N ALA A 251 -12.00 14.20 19.48
CA ALA A 251 -11.89 13.28 20.60
C ALA A 251 -12.45 11.89 20.26
N LEU A 252 -12.03 10.89 21.06
CA LEU A 252 -12.54 9.52 21.05
C LEU A 252 -13.62 9.37 22.13
N GLU A 253 -14.72 8.72 21.79
CA GLU A 253 -15.73 8.24 22.73
C GLU A 253 -15.75 6.70 22.71
N PRO A 254 -14.99 6.04 23.60
CA PRO A 254 -14.98 4.59 23.70
C PRO A 254 -16.24 4.10 24.43
N HIS A 255 -16.95 3.16 23.82
CA HIS A 255 -18.08 2.48 24.47
C HIS A 255 -17.59 1.30 25.32
N GLU A 256 -18.46 0.82 26.22
CA GLU A 256 -18.18 -0.27 27.14
C GLU A 256 -17.62 -1.50 26.39
N GLY A 257 -16.50 -2.05 26.88
CA GLY A 257 -15.80 -3.19 26.27
C GLY A 257 -14.70 -2.82 25.27
N VAL A 258 -14.48 -1.54 24.98
CA VAL A 258 -13.40 -1.09 24.09
C VAL A 258 -12.20 -0.54 24.90
N PRO A 259 -11.01 -1.18 24.83
CA PRO A 259 -9.82 -0.79 25.59
C PRO A 259 -9.02 0.32 24.88
N LEU A 260 -9.70 1.28 24.26
CA LEU A 260 -9.07 2.41 23.57
C LEU A 260 -9.34 3.68 24.38
N ALA A 261 -8.28 4.28 24.92
CA ALA A 261 -8.41 5.41 25.84
C ALA A 261 -8.53 6.76 25.12
N ASP A 262 -7.87 6.91 23.97
CA ASP A 262 -7.77 8.17 23.25
C ASP A 262 -7.51 7.98 21.73
N MET A 263 -7.44 9.09 21.01
CA MET A 263 -7.17 9.11 19.57
C MET A 263 -5.77 8.59 19.21
N GLU A 264 -4.80 8.63 20.13
CA GLU A 264 -3.45 8.10 19.89
C GLU A 264 -3.45 6.57 19.92
N ALA A 265 -4.21 5.97 20.85
CA ALA A 265 -4.44 4.53 20.90
C ALA A 265 -5.08 4.02 19.59
N VAL A 266 -6.01 4.78 19.00
CA VAL A 266 -6.62 4.45 17.70
C VAL A 266 -5.58 4.53 16.58
N ARG A 267 -4.74 5.57 16.52
CA ARG A 267 -3.68 5.68 15.50
C ARG A 267 -2.72 4.51 15.58
N ASN A 268 -2.25 4.20 16.78
CA ASN A 268 -1.36 3.06 17.04
C ASN A 268 -1.99 1.72 16.64
N LEU A 269 -3.31 1.57 16.83
CA LEU A 269 -4.03 0.38 16.39
C LEU A 269 -4.03 0.27 14.86
N LEU A 270 -4.36 1.36 14.16
CA LEU A 270 -4.41 1.40 12.70
C LEU A 270 -3.04 1.25 12.02
N GLU A 271 -1.96 1.72 12.66
CA GLU A 271 -0.59 1.55 12.16
C GLU A 271 -0.06 0.11 12.32
N ARG A 272 -0.65 -0.66 13.24
CA ARG A 272 -0.28 -2.06 13.51
C ARG A 272 -1.14 -3.07 12.75
N GLY A 273 -2.32 -2.65 12.27
CA GLY A 273 -3.29 -3.47 11.53
C GLY A 273 -2.90 -3.65 10.09
#